data_AF-A0A6I9P7W9-F1
#
_entry.id   AF-A0A6I9P7W9-F1
#
_cell.length_a   1.000
_cell.length_b   1.000
_cell.length_c   1.000
_cell.angle_alpha   90.00
_cell.angle_beta   90.00
_cell.angle_gamma   90.00
#
_symmetry.space_group_name_H-M   'P 1'
#
loop_
_entity.id
_entity.type
_entity.pdbx_description
1 polymer ?
#
loop_
_entity_poly.entity_id
_entity_poly.type
_entity_poly.pdbx_seq_one_letter_code
_entity_poly.pdbx_strand_id
1 'polypeptide(L)'
;EDMTPIPEVSAGAQCIRVDPRVSADHSQSCTSYSQNNHLTYGSLYPPELASSPESRYDASLITNMVPMYPAFKRMWSYLQGTLLRRYAEENNGINVLAGPIFDNDYDGLRDTTEKIREVSAEALPVPTHFYTVVTSCQELNQTVEECDGDLRAFSFLLPHRQDNTEACNVSKTQQGAALSHCSCIKSVHISQRSKT
;
A
#
# COMPACT_ATOMS: atom_id res chain seq x y z
N GLU A 1 -1.98 9.73 -45.87
CA GLU A 1 -1.92 9.18 -44.51
C GLU A 1 -0.95 10.04 -43.73
N ASP A 2 -1.49 10.89 -42.86
CA ASP A 2 -0.72 11.90 -42.11
C ASP A 2 -0.40 11.31 -40.73
N MET A 3 0.85 10.86 -40.58
CA MET A 3 1.34 10.22 -39.37
C MET A 3 1.84 11.31 -38.44
N THR A 4 0.92 11.88 -37.67
CA THR A 4 1.26 12.85 -36.62
C THR A 4 2.09 12.15 -35.54
N PRO A 5 3.27 12.69 -35.17
CA PRO A 5 4.11 12.11 -34.14
C PRO A 5 3.45 12.28 -32.77
N ILE A 6 3.44 11.20 -31.99
CA ILE A 6 2.94 11.20 -30.61
C ILE A 6 3.80 12.18 -29.80
N PRO A 7 3.22 13.16 -29.08
CA PRO A 7 4.01 14.11 -28.31
C PRO A 7 4.80 13.38 -27.21
N GLU A 8 6.11 13.60 -27.16
CA GLU A 8 6.94 13.21 -26.02
C GLU A 8 6.39 13.87 -24.76
N VAL A 9 5.92 13.04 -23.83
CA VAL A 9 5.36 13.49 -22.55
C VAL A 9 6.48 14.12 -21.73
N SER A 10 6.38 15.43 -21.54
CA SER A 10 7.29 16.24 -20.75
C SER A 10 7.32 15.78 -19.30
N ALA A 11 8.52 15.68 -18.71
CA ALA A 11 8.78 15.24 -17.35
C ALA A 11 8.36 16.29 -16.29
N GLY A 12 7.05 16.53 -16.13
CA GLY A 12 6.48 17.42 -15.13
C GLY A 12 5.16 16.87 -14.60
N ALA A 13 5.22 16.26 -13.40
CA ALA A 13 4.13 15.57 -12.70
C ALA A 13 3.47 14.43 -13.51
N GLN A 14 3.88 13.17 -13.24
CA GLN A 14 3.15 11.98 -13.69
C GLN A 14 1.68 12.10 -13.24
N CYS A 15 0.82 12.52 -14.15
CA CYS A 15 -0.61 12.50 -13.93
C CYS A 15 -1.03 11.03 -13.88
N ILE A 16 -1.47 10.60 -12.71
CA ILE A 16 -2.00 9.26 -12.47
C ILE A 16 -3.15 9.01 -13.46
N ARG A 17 -3.19 7.82 -14.06
CA ARG A 17 -4.18 7.48 -15.09
C ARG A 17 -5.57 7.31 -14.47
N VAL A 18 -6.59 7.94 -15.05
CA VAL A 18 -7.98 7.77 -14.61
C VAL A 18 -8.49 6.36 -14.90
N ASP A 19 -9.37 5.85 -14.03
CA ASP A 19 -10.02 4.55 -14.22
C ASP A 19 -11.40 4.75 -14.86
N PRO A 20 -11.60 4.33 -16.13
CA PRO A 20 -12.87 4.55 -16.82
C PRO A 20 -14.04 3.74 -16.24
N ARG A 21 -13.77 2.77 -15.36
CA ARG A 21 -14.80 1.95 -14.70
C ARG A 21 -15.46 2.68 -13.53
N VAL A 22 -14.85 3.76 -13.04
CA VAL A 22 -15.32 4.54 -11.89
C VAL A 22 -15.69 5.94 -12.35
N SER A 23 -16.88 6.42 -11.98
CA SER A 23 -17.32 7.76 -12.36
C SER A 23 -16.47 8.85 -11.68
N ALA A 24 -16.39 10.03 -12.29
CA ALA A 24 -15.60 11.14 -11.76
C ALA A 24 -15.99 11.52 -10.31
N ASP A 25 -17.29 11.50 -9.99
CA ASP A 25 -17.80 11.81 -8.63
C ASP A 25 -17.37 10.81 -7.55
N HIS A 26 -16.98 9.60 -7.95
CA HIS A 26 -16.50 8.54 -7.06
C HIS A 26 -14.99 8.28 -7.22
N SER A 27 -14.30 9.08 -8.04
CA SER A 27 -12.87 8.99 -8.26
C SER A 27 -12.12 10.02 -7.45
N GLN A 28 -10.90 9.69 -7.05
CA GLN A 28 -9.97 10.68 -6.51
C GLN A 28 -9.51 11.64 -7.61
N SER A 29 -9.08 12.84 -7.21
CA SER A 29 -8.54 13.86 -8.11
C SER A 29 -7.05 14.09 -7.87
N CYS A 30 -6.26 14.09 -8.95
CA CYS A 30 -4.84 14.45 -8.91
C CYS A 30 -4.61 15.87 -8.35
N THR A 31 -5.57 16.78 -8.55
CA THR A 31 -5.49 18.15 -8.05
C THR A 31 -5.51 18.19 -6.52
N SER A 32 -6.29 17.31 -5.87
CA SER A 32 -6.36 17.21 -4.42
C SER A 32 -5.01 16.89 -3.79
N TYR A 33 -4.18 16.09 -4.47
CA TYR A 33 -2.81 15.80 -4.05
C TYR A 33 -1.88 17.01 -4.23
N SER A 34 -2.02 17.75 -5.32
CA SER A 34 -1.18 18.95 -5.56
C SER A 34 -1.48 20.11 -4.61
N GLN A 35 -2.70 20.18 -4.07
CA GLN A 35 -3.12 21.23 -3.14
C GLN A 35 -2.68 20.96 -1.69
N ASN A 36 -2.36 19.72 -1.33
CA ASN A 36 -1.91 19.35 0.00
C ASN A 36 -0.38 19.16 0.04
N ASN A 37 0.34 20.20 0.47
CA ASN A 37 1.82 20.21 0.49
C ASN A 37 2.44 19.14 1.42
N HIS A 38 1.66 18.51 2.29
CA HIS A 38 2.15 17.50 3.24
C HIS A 38 1.91 16.06 2.77
N LEU A 39 1.02 15.85 1.78
CA LEU A 39 0.66 14.52 1.30
C LEU A 39 1.23 14.25 -0.10
N THR A 40 1.56 12.99 -0.32
CA THR A 40 1.77 12.42 -1.64
C THR A 40 0.79 11.25 -1.82
N TYR A 41 1.01 10.42 -2.81
CA TYR A 41 0.27 9.20 -3.05
C TYR A 41 1.22 8.00 -3.13
N GLY A 42 0.73 6.84 -2.72
CA GLY A 42 1.34 5.53 -2.95
C GLY A 42 0.31 4.57 -3.53
N SER A 43 0.75 3.41 -3.99
CA SER A 43 -0.12 2.38 -4.56
C SER A 43 -0.36 1.25 -3.56
N LEU A 44 -1.58 0.69 -3.56
CA LEU A 44 -1.88 -0.52 -2.77
C LEU A 44 -1.26 -1.75 -3.43
N TYR A 45 -1.43 -1.90 -4.75
CA TYR A 45 -0.69 -2.88 -5.56
C TYR A 45 0.51 -2.19 -6.24
N PRO A 46 1.76 -2.60 -5.99
CA PRO A 46 2.94 -1.95 -6.58
C PRO A 46 3.06 -2.26 -8.08
N PRO A 47 3.08 -1.24 -8.97
CA PRO A 47 3.25 -1.44 -10.42
C PRO A 47 4.52 -2.19 -10.80
N GLU A 48 5.55 -2.18 -9.95
CA GLU A 48 6.81 -2.90 -10.13
C GLU A 48 6.67 -4.42 -9.99
N LEU A 49 5.54 -4.91 -9.48
CA LEU A 49 5.21 -6.33 -9.38
C LEU A 49 4.21 -6.79 -10.46
N ALA A 50 3.84 -5.91 -11.40
CA ALA A 50 3.02 -6.27 -12.54
C ALA A 50 3.67 -7.39 -13.36
N SER A 51 2.87 -8.35 -13.81
CA SER A 51 3.36 -9.53 -14.55
C SER A 51 3.80 -9.22 -15.98
N SER A 52 3.38 -8.08 -16.52
CA SER A 52 3.74 -7.62 -17.87
C SER A 52 3.78 -6.09 -17.96
N PRO A 53 4.44 -5.53 -18.99
CA PRO A 53 4.39 -4.08 -19.25
C PRO A 53 2.96 -3.53 -19.40
N GLU A 54 2.04 -4.33 -19.95
CA GLU A 54 0.64 -3.95 -20.17
C GLU A 54 -0.12 -3.87 -18.84
N SER A 55 0.01 -4.90 -17.98
CA SER A 55 -0.64 -4.92 -16.67
C SER A 55 -0.09 -3.86 -15.71
N ARG A 56 1.13 -3.34 -15.97
CA ARG A 56 1.67 -2.18 -15.24
C ARG A 56 0.82 -0.93 -15.42
N TYR A 57 0.17 -0.76 -16.57
CA TYR A 57 -0.75 0.37 -16.77
C TYR A 57 -2.02 0.24 -15.93
N ASP A 58 -2.51 -0.98 -15.71
CA ASP A 58 -3.66 -1.25 -14.84
C ASP A 58 -3.29 -1.02 -13.38
N ALA A 59 -2.07 -1.40 -12.98
CA ALA A 59 -1.53 -1.11 -11.66
C ALA A 59 -1.32 0.40 -11.40
N SER A 60 -1.25 1.22 -12.44
CA SER A 60 -0.98 2.66 -12.34
C SER A 60 -2.24 3.53 -12.38
N LEU A 61 -3.42 2.92 -12.24
CA LEU A 61 -4.71 3.61 -12.21
C LEU A 61 -4.94 4.36 -10.88
N ILE A 62 -5.68 5.47 -10.94
CA ILE A 62 -6.04 6.32 -9.79
C ILE A 62 -6.79 5.56 -8.69
N THR A 63 -7.54 4.52 -9.06
CA THR A 63 -8.27 3.64 -8.15
C THR A 63 -7.36 2.75 -7.31
N ASN A 64 -6.09 2.61 -7.67
CA ASN A 64 -5.07 1.91 -6.88
C ASN A 64 -4.23 2.87 -6.01
N MET A 65 -4.45 4.18 -6.14
CA MET A 65 -3.68 5.19 -5.40
C MET A 65 -4.36 5.54 -4.09
N VAL A 66 -3.55 5.78 -3.06
CA VAL A 66 -3.97 6.15 -1.71
C VAL A 66 -3.08 7.27 -1.15
N PRO A 67 -3.63 8.20 -0.35
CA PRO A 67 -2.84 9.27 0.24
C PRO A 67 -1.84 8.73 1.25
N MET A 68 -0.59 9.15 1.07
CA MET A 68 0.53 8.76 1.92
C MET A 68 1.38 9.97 2.29
N TYR A 69 1.80 10.07 3.55
CA TYR A 69 2.86 10.99 3.94
C TYR A 69 4.20 10.57 3.31
N PRO A 70 5.06 11.52 2.91
CA PRO A 70 6.34 11.19 2.27
C PRO A 70 7.28 10.31 3.10
N ALA A 71 7.25 10.41 4.43
CA ALA A 71 8.02 9.55 5.32
C ALA A 71 7.47 8.12 5.34
N PHE A 72 6.14 7.99 5.45
CA PHE A 72 5.43 6.72 5.38
C PHE A 72 5.62 6.02 4.03
N LYS A 73 5.48 6.74 2.91
CA LYS A 73 5.66 6.20 1.55
C LYS A 73 7.00 5.49 1.38
N ARG A 74 8.08 6.02 1.96
CA ARG A 74 9.40 5.37 1.91
C ARG A 74 9.41 4.01 2.61
N MET A 75 8.76 3.91 3.79
CA MET A 75 8.62 2.63 4.49
C MET A 75 7.71 1.68 3.71
N TRP A 76 6.58 2.17 3.21
CA TRP A 76 5.64 1.40 2.40
C TRP A 76 6.30 0.80 1.15
N SER A 77 7.05 1.61 0.39
CA SER A 77 7.78 1.15 -0.78
C SER A 77 8.86 0.12 -0.44
N TYR A 78 9.53 0.25 0.71
CA TYR A 78 10.52 -0.75 1.15
C TYR A 78 9.85 -2.07 1.58
N LEU A 79 8.74 -2.00 2.30
CA LEU A 79 7.94 -3.17 2.67
C LEU A 79 7.55 -3.95 1.41
N GLN A 80 6.91 -3.29 0.44
CA GLN A 80 6.43 -3.92 -0.77
C GLN A 80 7.55 -4.37 -1.71
N GLY A 81 8.49 -3.47 -2.03
CA GLY A 81 9.50 -3.68 -3.07
C GLY A 81 10.70 -4.53 -2.62
N THR A 82 10.92 -4.67 -1.30
CA THR A 82 12.07 -5.40 -0.76
C THR A 82 11.66 -6.52 0.18
N LEU A 83 10.95 -6.23 1.27
CA LEU A 83 10.68 -7.23 2.30
C LEU A 83 9.69 -8.31 1.81
N LEU A 84 8.57 -7.91 1.23
CA LEU A 84 7.56 -8.86 0.74
C LEU A 84 8.08 -9.66 -0.45
N ARG A 85 8.85 -9.06 -1.35
CA ARG A 85 9.50 -9.79 -2.46
C ARG A 85 10.43 -10.87 -1.94
N ARG A 86 11.31 -10.55 -1.00
CA ARG A 86 12.21 -11.53 -0.37
C ARG A 86 11.41 -12.63 0.35
N TYR A 87 10.37 -12.26 1.09
CA TYR A 87 9.53 -13.23 1.78
C TYR A 87 8.81 -14.17 0.80
N ALA A 88 8.38 -13.67 -0.35
CA ALA A 88 7.80 -14.47 -1.43
C ALA A 88 8.80 -15.50 -1.99
N GLU A 89 10.05 -15.10 -2.21
CA GLU A 89 11.13 -15.97 -2.68
C GLU A 89 11.43 -17.10 -1.67
N GLU A 90 11.41 -16.79 -0.38
CA GLU A 90 11.67 -17.76 0.69
C GLU A 90 10.49 -18.74 0.95
N ASN A 91 9.27 -18.41 0.53
CA ASN A 91 8.05 -19.18 0.83
C ASN A 91 7.29 -19.68 -0.43
N ASN A 92 7.97 -19.73 -1.59
CA ASN A 92 7.39 -20.22 -2.86
C ASN A 92 6.10 -19.47 -3.27
N GLY A 93 6.14 -18.14 -3.14
CA GLY A 93 5.01 -17.26 -3.41
C GLY A 93 4.18 -16.96 -2.17
N ILE A 94 3.58 -15.77 -2.17
CA ILE A 94 2.76 -15.26 -1.06
C ILE A 94 1.50 -14.60 -1.64
N ASN A 95 0.41 -14.62 -0.87
CA ASN A 95 -0.73 -13.76 -1.09
C ASN A 95 -0.61 -12.52 -0.20
N VAL A 96 -0.89 -11.34 -0.76
CA VAL A 96 -0.81 -10.07 -0.04
C VAL A 96 -2.13 -9.31 -0.18
N LEU A 97 -2.78 -9.04 0.95
CA LEU A 97 -3.91 -8.13 1.05
C LEU A 97 -3.47 -6.86 1.75
N ALA A 98 -3.70 -5.69 1.15
CA ALA A 98 -3.29 -4.42 1.70
C ALA A 98 -4.42 -3.38 1.61
N GLY A 99 -4.51 -2.48 2.58
CA GLY A 99 -5.52 -1.43 2.54
C GLY A 99 -5.39 -0.37 3.64
N PRO A 100 -6.14 0.74 3.49
CA PRO A 100 -6.21 1.79 4.49
C PRO A 100 -7.11 1.43 5.68
N ILE A 101 -6.84 2.02 6.83
CA ILE A 101 -7.69 2.00 8.03
C ILE A 101 -7.96 3.43 8.47
N PHE A 102 -9.21 3.67 8.89
CA PHE A 102 -9.65 4.91 9.50
C PHE A 102 -10.19 4.57 10.90
N ASP A 103 -9.55 5.17 11.90
CA ASP A 103 -9.78 4.98 13.34
C ASP A 103 -9.24 6.25 14.04
N ASN A 104 -9.96 7.35 13.90
CA ASN A 104 -9.52 8.68 14.31
C ASN A 104 -9.73 8.95 15.81
N ASP A 105 -10.61 8.20 16.48
CA ASP A 105 -10.78 8.28 17.95
C ASP A 105 -10.07 7.16 18.71
N TYR A 106 -9.36 6.27 17.99
CA TYR A 106 -8.50 5.24 18.55
C TYR A 106 -9.27 4.23 19.41
N ASP A 107 -10.53 3.95 19.06
CA ASP A 107 -11.35 2.94 19.73
C ASP A 107 -11.06 1.51 19.24
N GLY A 108 -10.21 1.38 18.20
CA GLY A 108 -9.84 0.11 17.59
C GLY A 108 -10.92 -0.48 16.68
N LEU A 109 -11.96 0.29 16.38
CA LEU A 109 -13.03 -0.03 15.45
C LEU A 109 -12.91 0.84 14.19
N ARG A 110 -13.61 0.42 13.14
CA ARG A 110 -13.65 1.18 11.89
C ARG A 110 -14.53 2.42 12.06
N ASP A 111 -14.01 3.58 11.68
CA ASP A 111 -14.79 4.80 11.58
C ASP A 111 -15.92 4.73 10.54
N THR A 112 -17.05 5.36 10.85
CA THR A 112 -18.12 5.60 9.87
C THR A 112 -17.71 6.68 8.88
N THR A 113 -18.40 6.74 7.73
CA THR A 113 -18.13 7.76 6.71
C THR A 113 -18.31 9.18 7.26
N GLU A 114 -19.25 9.39 8.18
CA GLU A 114 -19.52 10.67 8.82
C GLU A 114 -18.32 11.10 9.66
N LYS A 115 -17.80 10.21 10.51
CA LYS A 115 -16.64 10.48 11.37
C LYS A 115 -15.37 10.75 10.56
N ILE A 116 -15.16 10.01 9.46
CA ILE A 116 -14.07 10.28 8.53
C ILE A 116 -14.19 11.69 7.94
N ARG A 117 -15.40 12.06 7.49
CA ARG A 117 -15.68 13.39 6.91
C ARG A 117 -15.58 14.52 7.91
N GLU A 118 -15.90 14.30 9.18
CA GLU A 118 -15.74 15.32 10.22
C GLU A 118 -14.26 15.69 10.42
N VAL A 119 -13.36 14.71 10.34
CA VAL A 119 -11.92 14.93 10.47
C VAL A 119 -11.30 15.46 9.17
N SER A 120 -11.72 14.95 8.01
CA SER A 120 -11.16 15.33 6.71
C SER A 120 -11.85 16.52 6.05
N ALA A 121 -13.00 16.97 6.55
CA ALA A 121 -13.86 17.97 5.91
C ALA A 121 -14.02 17.72 4.39
N GLU A 122 -13.94 18.77 3.57
CA GLU A 122 -13.93 18.72 2.11
C GLU A 122 -12.58 18.26 1.52
N ALA A 123 -11.61 17.92 2.35
CA ALA A 123 -10.30 17.45 1.92
C ALA A 123 -10.29 15.92 1.71
N LEU A 124 -9.24 15.46 1.03
CA LEU A 124 -8.98 14.05 0.79
C LEU A 124 -8.85 13.29 2.13
N PRO A 125 -9.66 12.23 2.38
CA PRO A 125 -9.57 11.44 3.60
C PRO A 125 -8.20 10.80 3.78
N VAL A 126 -7.57 11.03 4.93
CA VAL A 126 -6.24 10.50 5.25
C VAL A 126 -6.38 9.30 6.20
N PRO A 127 -5.93 8.10 5.82
CA PRO A 127 -5.96 6.93 6.69
C PRO A 127 -5.12 7.14 7.95
N THR A 128 -5.55 6.59 9.09
CA THR A 128 -4.75 6.61 10.33
C THR A 128 -3.67 5.53 10.33
N HIS A 129 -3.95 4.41 9.66
CA HIS A 129 -3.04 3.28 9.50
C HIS A 129 -3.20 2.65 8.12
N PHE A 130 -2.23 1.82 7.75
CA PHE A 130 -2.37 0.84 6.68
C PHE A 130 -2.14 -0.55 7.22
N TYR A 131 -2.93 -1.51 6.73
CA TYR A 131 -2.69 -2.91 7.02
C TYR A 131 -2.10 -3.63 5.82
N THR A 132 -1.35 -4.68 6.12
CA THR A 132 -0.96 -5.71 5.16
C THR A 132 -1.15 -7.07 5.81
N VAL A 133 -1.94 -7.96 5.21
CA VAL A 133 -2.03 -9.38 5.59
C VAL A 133 -1.26 -10.17 4.55
N VAL A 134 -0.28 -10.96 5.01
CA VAL A 134 0.54 -11.81 4.17
C VAL A 134 0.26 -13.25 4.53
N THR A 135 -0.05 -14.04 3.51
CA THR A 135 -0.34 -15.46 3.65
C THR A 135 0.60 -16.27 2.76
N SER A 136 1.13 -17.37 3.28
CA SER A 136 1.88 -18.37 2.52
C SER A 136 1.37 -19.77 2.84
N CYS A 137 1.71 -20.77 2.02
CA CYS A 137 1.54 -22.15 2.44
C CYS A 137 2.55 -22.48 3.55
N GLN A 138 2.16 -23.32 4.52
CA GLN A 138 3.09 -23.79 5.54
C GLN A 138 4.13 -24.76 4.96
N GLU A 139 3.72 -25.55 3.96
CA GLU A 139 4.59 -26.43 3.20
C GLU A 139 5.29 -25.66 2.08
N LEU A 140 6.62 -25.54 2.15
CA LEU A 140 7.42 -24.69 1.26
C LEU A 140 7.42 -25.14 -0.20
N ASN A 141 7.01 -26.38 -0.48
CA ASN A 141 6.97 -26.92 -1.84
C ASN A 141 5.66 -26.64 -2.58
N GLN A 142 4.68 -26.02 -1.92
CA GLN A 142 3.39 -25.67 -2.52
C GLN A 142 3.26 -24.15 -2.64
N THR A 143 2.59 -23.71 -3.71
CA THR A 143 2.22 -22.30 -3.84
C THR A 143 1.01 -22.01 -2.95
N VAL A 144 0.69 -20.73 -2.73
CA VAL A 144 -0.51 -20.36 -1.96
C VAL A 144 -1.80 -20.80 -2.67
N GLU A 145 -1.79 -20.83 -4.00
CA GLU A 145 -2.94 -21.21 -4.81
C GLU A 145 -3.22 -22.72 -4.78
N GLU A 146 -2.17 -23.53 -4.61
CA GLU A 146 -2.21 -25.01 -4.63
C GLU A 146 -1.96 -25.60 -3.24
N CYS A 147 -2.10 -24.80 -2.18
CA CYS A 147 -1.81 -25.24 -0.81
C CYS A 147 -2.90 -26.20 -0.31
N ASP A 148 -2.54 -27.47 -0.15
CA ASP A 148 -3.43 -28.51 0.41
C ASP A 148 -3.40 -28.53 1.96
N GLY A 149 -2.36 -27.93 2.54
CA GLY A 149 -2.10 -27.93 3.98
C GLY A 149 -2.55 -26.65 4.70
N ASP A 150 -2.01 -26.45 5.90
CA ASP A 150 -2.28 -25.25 6.68
C ASP A 150 -1.64 -24.00 6.04
N LEU A 151 -2.35 -22.88 6.15
CA LEU A 151 -1.84 -21.57 5.74
C LEU A 151 -1.11 -20.90 6.90
N ARG A 152 0.04 -20.31 6.61
CA ARG A 152 0.75 -19.42 7.53
C ARG A 152 0.37 -17.98 7.22
N ALA A 153 -0.05 -17.23 8.22
CA ALA A 153 -0.34 -15.81 8.07
C ALA A 153 0.33 -14.94 9.13
N PHE A 154 0.71 -13.75 8.71
CA PHE A 154 1.11 -12.64 9.57
C PHE A 154 0.57 -11.35 8.98
N SER A 155 0.44 -10.33 9.81
CA SER A 155 -0.07 -9.04 9.37
C SER A 155 0.68 -7.91 10.01
N PHE A 156 0.77 -6.81 9.27
CA PHE A 156 1.30 -5.53 9.70
C PHE A 156 0.14 -4.56 9.90
N LEU A 157 0.16 -3.82 11.00
CA LEU A 157 -0.61 -2.60 11.16
C LEU A 157 0.38 -1.44 11.31
N LEU A 158 0.45 -0.59 10.28
CA LEU A 158 1.46 0.47 10.17
C LEU A 158 0.83 1.84 10.43
N PRO A 159 1.30 2.58 11.46
CA PRO A 159 0.86 3.96 11.70
C PRO A 159 1.20 4.86 10.52
N HIS A 160 0.19 5.59 10.02
CA HIS A 160 0.35 6.49 8.90
C HIS A 160 0.75 7.90 9.40
N ARG A 161 2.06 8.14 9.55
CA ARG A 161 2.62 9.35 10.19
C ARG A 161 3.45 10.21 9.24
N GLN A 162 3.57 11.49 9.57
CA GLN A 162 4.36 12.49 8.83
C GLN A 162 5.86 12.29 8.95
N ASP A 163 6.31 11.67 10.04
CA ASP A 163 7.70 11.37 10.34
C ASP A 163 7.89 9.90 10.75
N ASN A 164 9.15 9.48 10.80
CA ASN A 164 9.55 8.15 11.25
C ASN A 164 10.24 8.22 12.62
N THR A 165 9.81 9.11 13.52
CA THR A 165 10.47 9.30 14.83
C THR A 165 10.38 8.07 15.74
N GLU A 166 9.37 7.23 15.52
CA GLU A 166 9.19 5.94 16.20
C GLU A 166 10.17 4.87 15.72
N ALA A 167 10.76 5.04 14.53
CA ALA A 167 11.85 4.19 14.07
C ALA A 167 13.14 4.62 14.78
N CYS A 168 13.57 3.85 15.78
CA CYS A 168 14.75 4.11 16.60
C CYS A 168 15.97 4.52 15.74
N ASN A 169 16.30 5.81 15.74
CA ASN A 169 17.52 6.45 15.24
C ASN A 169 18.38 5.66 14.22
N VAL A 170 17.75 5.17 13.15
CA VAL A 170 18.47 4.53 12.05
C VAL A 170 19.01 5.65 11.16
N SER A 171 20.31 5.61 10.85
CA SER A 171 20.95 6.60 9.97
C SER A 171 20.13 6.81 8.68
N LYS A 172 20.19 8.01 8.07
CA LYS A 172 19.37 8.39 6.89
C LYS A 172 19.40 7.35 5.74
N THR A 173 20.46 6.54 5.66
CA THR A 173 20.68 5.49 4.66
C THR A 173 19.90 4.19 4.92
N GLN A 174 19.34 4.00 6.12
CA GLN A 174 18.76 2.74 6.59
C GLN A 174 17.29 2.84 7.04
N GLN A 175 16.60 3.95 6.75
CA GLN A 175 15.21 4.16 7.19
C GLN A 175 14.22 3.10 6.64
N GLY A 176 14.50 2.49 5.48
CA GLY A 176 13.74 1.32 5.01
C GLY A 176 13.98 0.08 5.88
N ALA A 177 15.22 -0.13 6.33
CA ALA A 177 15.60 -1.26 7.18
C ALA A 177 15.06 -1.15 8.62
N ALA A 178 14.48 -0.01 9.02
CA ALA A 178 13.79 0.15 10.29
C ALA A 178 12.66 -0.87 10.47
N LEU A 179 12.03 -1.31 9.37
CA LEU A 179 10.98 -2.33 9.38
C LEU A 179 11.47 -3.70 9.89
N SER A 180 12.77 -3.99 9.80
CA SER A 180 13.34 -5.26 10.27
C SER A 180 13.84 -5.21 11.72
N HIS A 181 14.02 -4.03 12.31
CA HIS A 181 14.74 -3.87 13.58
C HIS A 181 14.07 -2.93 14.61
N CYS A 182 12.98 -2.25 14.27
CA CYS A 182 12.27 -1.33 15.18
C CYS A 182 10.81 -1.77 15.43
N SER A 183 10.29 -1.47 16.62
CA SER A 183 8.91 -1.75 17.07
C SER A 183 7.80 -1.00 16.30
N CYS A 184 8.08 -0.41 15.13
CA CYS A 184 7.10 0.32 14.32
C CYS A 184 6.02 -0.58 13.70
N ILE A 185 6.25 -1.90 13.74
CA ILE A 185 5.36 -2.91 13.23
C ILE A 185 4.75 -3.66 14.42
N LYS A 186 3.43 -3.57 14.57
CA LYS A 186 2.70 -4.63 15.27
C LYS A 186 2.50 -5.79 14.30
N SER A 187 3.37 -6.78 14.40
CA SER A 187 3.14 -8.07 13.74
C SER A 187 2.05 -8.81 14.50
N VAL A 188 0.86 -8.94 13.91
CA VAL A 188 -0.17 -9.83 14.45
C VAL A 188 -0.05 -11.15 13.72
N HIS A 189 0.40 -12.19 14.43
CA HIS A 189 0.37 -13.55 13.92
C HIS A 189 -1.05 -14.10 14.03
N ILE A 190 -1.67 -14.35 12.89
CA ILE A 190 -2.95 -15.03 12.82
C ILE A 190 -2.63 -16.49 12.49
N SER A 191 -2.55 -17.34 13.52
CA SER A 191 -2.55 -18.79 13.31
C SER A 191 -3.98 -19.20 12.97
N GLN A 192 -4.28 -19.34 11.68
CA GLN A 192 -5.49 -20.05 11.28
C GLN A 192 -5.24 -21.54 11.52
N ARG A 193 -5.75 -22.07 12.64
CA ARG A 193 -5.97 -23.52 12.75
C ARG A 193 -7.14 -23.84 11.84
N SER A 194 -6.87 -24.57 10.76
CA SER A 194 -7.94 -25.22 10.01
C SER A 194 -8.72 -26.11 10.97
N LYS A 195 -9.99 -25.78 11.22
CA LYS A 195 -10.91 -26.70 11.90
C LYS A 195 -11.24 -27.80 10.90
N THR A 196 -10.61 -28.95 11.10
CA THR A 196 -11.10 -30.24 10.59
C THR A 196 -12.39 -30.62 11.29
#